data_AF-A0A2X2BQ82-F1
#
_entry.id   AF-A0A2X2BQ82-F1
#
_cell.length_a   1.000
_cell.length_b   1.000
_cell.length_c   1.000
_cell.angle_alpha   90.00
_cell.angle_beta   90.00
_cell.angle_gamma   90.00
#
_symmetry.space_group_name_H-M   'P 1'
#
loop_
_entity.id
_entity.type
_entity.pdbx_description
1 polymer ?
#
loop_
_entity_poly.entity_id
_entity_poly.type
_entity_poly.pdbx_seq_one_letter_code
_entity_poly.pdbx_strand_id
1 'polypeptide(L)'
;MMSVLLLSKKQLNLLDNPILMLSPGPGTPSQAGCMPELLNRMLGKLPIIGICLGHQAIIEAYGGKVSSCGEILHGKATLATHDGQAMFEHLPNPLPVARYHSLSGEIVPEQLIVNAWCDNTVMAVRHRQHRTCGFQFHPESILTTKGAQLLQQTIAWAQAPRGDA
;
A
#
# COMPACT_ATOMS: atom_id res chain seq x y z
N MET A 1 4.06 7.30 17.36
CA MET A 1 2.72 6.83 17.75
C MET A 1 1.76 7.26 16.64
N MET A 2 1.55 6.41 15.64
CA MET A 2 0.69 6.74 14.49
C MET A 2 -0.69 6.17 14.80
N SER A 3 -1.63 7.05 15.13
CA SER A 3 -2.97 6.70 15.54
C SER A 3 -3.72 6.05 14.37
N VAL A 4 -4.04 4.76 14.49
CA VAL A 4 -5.06 4.13 13.65
C VAL A 4 -6.40 4.73 14.09
N LEU A 5 -6.95 5.64 13.28
CA LEU A 5 -8.30 6.15 13.51
C LEU A 5 -9.28 5.03 13.13
N LEU A 6 -9.70 4.25 14.12
CA LEU A 6 -10.80 3.29 14.01
C LEU A 6 -12.11 4.06 13.88
N LEU A 7 -12.46 4.44 12.65
CA LEU A 7 -13.74 5.07 12.36
C LEU A 7 -14.81 3.99 12.25
N SER A 8 -15.78 4.02 13.17
CA SER A 8 -17.00 3.22 13.03
C SER A 8 -17.74 3.60 11.73
N LYS A 9 -18.57 2.70 11.21
CA LYS A 9 -19.37 2.96 9.98
C LYS A 9 -20.18 4.26 10.05
N LYS A 10 -20.67 4.62 11.24
CA LYS A 10 -21.35 5.89 11.50
C LYS A 10 -20.43 7.10 11.32
N GLN A 11 -19.16 7.02 11.75
CA GLN A 11 -18.20 8.10 11.62
C GLN A 11 -17.67 8.24 10.19
N LEU A 12 -17.51 7.14 9.44
CA LEU A 12 -17.15 7.19 8.02
C LEU A 12 -18.19 7.92 7.17
N ASN A 13 -19.48 7.74 7.48
CA ASN A 13 -20.58 8.41 6.79
C ASN A 13 -20.65 9.93 7.06
N LEU A 14 -19.86 10.45 8.02
CA LEU A 14 -19.80 11.87 8.36
C LEU A 14 -18.63 12.59 7.68
N LEU A 15 -17.79 11.87 6.92
CA LEU A 15 -16.61 12.42 6.27
C LEU A 15 -16.88 12.60 4.77
N ASP A 16 -16.48 13.74 4.24
CA ASP A 16 -16.49 13.97 2.80
C ASP A 16 -15.30 13.27 2.13
N ASN A 17 -15.59 12.29 1.28
CA ASN A 17 -14.61 11.50 0.49
C ASN A 17 -13.45 10.88 1.31
N PRO A 18 -13.75 9.99 2.27
CA PRO A 18 -12.73 9.42 3.15
C PRO A 18 -11.79 8.45 2.42
N ILE A 19 -10.52 8.45 2.82
CA ILE A 19 -9.51 7.46 2.43
C ILE A 19 -9.13 6.65 3.67
N LEU A 20 -9.11 5.33 3.55
CA LEU A 20 -8.59 4.45 4.61
C LEU A 20 -7.09 4.24 4.40
N MET A 21 -6.28 4.67 5.38
CA MET A 21 -4.84 4.44 5.37
C MET A 21 -4.46 3.37 6.39
N LEU A 22 -3.84 2.29 5.92
CA LEU A 22 -3.35 1.19 6.75
C LEU A 22 -1.86 1.38 7.00
N SER A 23 -1.51 1.64 8.27
CA SER A 23 -0.14 1.93 8.67
C SER A 23 0.75 0.68 8.67
N PRO A 24 2.08 0.88 8.69
CA PRO A 24 3.03 -0.20 9.01
C PRO A 24 2.79 -0.78 10.42
N GLY A 25 3.31 -1.97 10.65
CA GLY A 25 3.29 -2.61 11.96
C GLY A 25 4.09 -3.91 11.98
N PRO A 26 4.39 -4.46 13.17
CA PRO A 26 5.02 -5.77 13.30
C PRO A 26 4.02 -6.91 13.07
N GLY A 27 4.52 -8.12 12.85
CA GLY A 27 3.71 -9.35 12.79
C GLY A 27 3.18 -9.66 11.39
N THR A 28 2.19 -10.57 11.33
CA THR A 28 1.54 -10.99 10.08
C THR A 28 0.21 -10.25 9.89
N PRO A 29 -0.23 -10.02 8.64
CA PRO A 29 -1.45 -9.26 8.39
C PRO A 29 -2.71 -9.88 9.00
N SER A 30 -2.80 -11.21 8.97
CA SER A 30 -3.89 -11.99 9.58
C SER A 30 -4.07 -11.77 11.09
N GLN A 31 -3.03 -11.31 11.79
CA GLN A 31 -3.04 -11.05 13.23
C GLN A 31 -3.13 -9.55 13.55
N ALA A 32 -3.27 -8.68 12.55
CA ALA A 32 -3.23 -7.23 12.69
C ALA A 32 -4.55 -6.65 13.23
N GLY A 33 -4.99 -7.12 14.41
CA GLY A 33 -6.19 -6.64 15.09
C GLY A 33 -7.43 -6.64 14.18
N CYS A 34 -8.08 -5.49 14.06
CA CYS A 34 -9.28 -5.32 13.24
C CYS A 34 -9.00 -5.17 11.72
N MET A 35 -7.74 -5.08 11.29
CA MET A 35 -7.38 -4.76 9.90
C MET A 35 -7.95 -5.75 8.87
N PRO A 36 -7.91 -7.09 9.08
CA PRO A 36 -8.49 -8.04 8.14
C PRO A 36 -10.00 -7.87 7.99
N GLU A 37 -10.72 -7.71 9.11
CA GLU A 37 -12.16 -7.51 9.09
C GLU A 37 -12.54 -6.18 8.43
N LEU A 38 -11.78 -5.12 8.69
CA LEU A 38 -11.99 -3.81 8.10
C LEU A 38 -11.81 -3.85 6.58
N LEU A 39 -10.74 -4.49 6.09
CA LEU A 39 -10.52 -4.68 4.66
C LEU A 39 -11.68 -5.43 4.01
N ASN A 40 -12.08 -6.60 4.56
CA ASN A 40 -13.21 -7.37 4.05
C ASN A 40 -14.50 -6.53 3.91
N ARG A 41 -14.70 -5.56 4.79
CA ARG A 41 -15.87 -4.68 4.75
C ARG A 41 -15.73 -3.52 3.77
N MET A 42 -14.53 -2.98 3.59
CA MET A 42 -14.28 -1.69 2.91
C MET A 42 -13.75 -1.81 1.48
N LEU A 43 -13.20 -2.97 1.07
CA LEU A 43 -12.71 -3.17 -0.29
C LEU A 43 -13.77 -2.81 -1.33
N GLY A 44 -13.36 -2.02 -2.32
CA GLY A 44 -14.22 -1.51 -3.40
C GLY A 44 -15.17 -0.36 -3.02
N LYS A 45 -15.39 -0.11 -1.72
CA LYS A 45 -16.35 0.91 -1.24
C LYS A 45 -15.74 2.29 -1.08
N LEU A 46 -14.48 2.37 -0.67
CA LEU A 46 -13.73 3.62 -0.56
C LEU A 46 -12.27 3.41 -0.94
N PRO A 47 -11.50 4.48 -1.20
CA PRO A 47 -10.08 4.36 -1.49
C PRO A 47 -9.27 3.84 -0.30
N ILE A 48 -8.32 2.94 -0.54
CA ILE A 48 -7.51 2.30 0.49
C ILE A 48 -6.03 2.40 0.13
N ILE A 49 -5.21 2.90 1.05
CA ILE A 49 -3.75 2.99 0.90
C ILE A 49 -3.09 2.19 2.02
N GLY A 50 -2.33 1.15 1.68
CA GLY A 50 -1.60 0.33 2.65
C GLY A 50 -0.09 0.55 2.60
N ILE A 51 0.56 0.68 3.75
CA ILE A 51 2.03 0.78 3.84
C ILE A 51 2.57 -0.41 4.65
N CYS A 52 3.59 -1.08 4.12
CA CYS A 52 4.27 -2.23 4.74
C CYS A 52 3.27 -3.33 5.15
N LEU A 53 2.95 -3.47 6.44
CA LEU A 53 1.93 -4.42 6.92
C LEU A 53 0.56 -4.18 6.26
N GLY A 54 0.18 -2.91 6.03
CA GLY A 54 -1.05 -2.58 5.31
C GLY A 54 -1.03 -3.02 3.85
N HIS A 55 0.12 -2.96 3.18
CA HIS A 55 0.27 -3.47 1.81
C HIS A 55 0.11 -5.00 1.76
N GLN A 56 0.71 -5.69 2.72
CA GLN A 56 0.60 -7.15 2.86
C GLN A 56 -0.85 -7.57 3.14
N ALA A 57 -1.54 -6.85 4.03
CA ALA A 57 -2.96 -7.07 4.32
C ALA A 57 -3.86 -6.90 3.09
N ILE A 58 -3.57 -5.91 2.24
CA ILE A 58 -4.29 -5.71 0.97
C ILE A 58 -4.09 -6.93 0.05
N ILE A 59 -2.86 -7.42 -0.09
CA ILE A 59 -2.58 -8.61 -0.92
C ILE A 59 -3.38 -9.82 -0.40
N GLU A 60 -3.31 -10.11 0.91
CA GLU A 60 -4.05 -11.23 1.51
C GLU A 60 -5.58 -11.06 1.36
N ALA A 61 -6.11 -9.86 1.53
CA ALA A 61 -7.55 -9.60 1.43
C ALA A 61 -8.11 -9.77 0.01
N TYR A 62 -7.27 -9.69 -1.02
CA TYR A 62 -7.62 -10.04 -2.40
C TYR A 62 -7.34 -11.52 -2.74
N GLY A 63 -6.96 -12.35 -1.76
CA GLY A 63 -6.67 -13.77 -1.94
C GLY A 63 -5.23 -14.08 -2.35
N GLY A 64 -4.32 -13.11 -2.22
CA GLY A 64 -2.90 -13.31 -2.43
C GLY A 64 -2.21 -14.02 -1.26
N LYS A 65 -0.91 -14.28 -1.41
CA LYS A 65 -0.07 -14.88 -0.39
C LYS A 65 1.10 -13.97 -0.06
N VAL A 66 1.37 -13.78 1.22
CA VAL A 66 2.54 -13.07 1.74
C VAL A 66 3.44 -14.08 2.44
N SER A 67 4.75 -14.02 2.20
CA SER A 67 5.72 -14.90 2.83
C SER A 67 7.07 -14.23 3.03
N SER A 68 7.98 -14.93 3.69
CA SER A 68 9.31 -14.41 4.01
C SER A 68 10.13 -14.13 2.76
N CYS A 69 10.76 -12.95 2.70
CA CYS A 69 11.64 -12.56 1.62
C CYS A 69 13.01 -13.25 1.65
N GLY A 70 13.27 -14.13 2.62
CA GLY A 70 14.57 -14.78 2.83
C GLY A 70 15.64 -13.87 3.45
N GLU A 71 15.59 -12.56 3.19
CA GLU A 71 16.47 -11.55 3.77
C GLU A 71 15.70 -10.56 4.66
N ILE A 72 16.20 -10.33 5.88
CA ILE A 72 15.73 -9.25 6.74
C ILE A 72 16.50 -7.98 6.37
N LEU A 73 15.82 -7.02 5.74
CA LEU A 73 16.39 -5.72 5.41
C LEU A 73 15.86 -4.67 6.39
N HIS A 74 16.74 -4.13 7.23
CA HIS A 74 16.42 -3.01 8.14
C HIS A 74 17.18 -1.75 7.75
N GLY A 75 16.45 -0.66 7.48
CA GLY A 75 17.01 0.68 7.40
C GLY A 75 17.93 0.92 6.21
N LYS A 76 17.74 0.19 5.10
CA LYS A 76 18.50 0.39 3.86
C LYS A 76 17.64 1.09 2.81
N ALA A 77 18.26 2.04 2.12
CA ALA A 77 17.74 2.54 0.86
C ALA A 77 17.95 1.47 -0.22
N THR A 78 16.94 1.24 -1.04
CA THR A 78 17.00 0.30 -2.17
C THR A 78 16.33 0.95 -3.37
N LEU A 79 16.81 0.61 -4.57
CA LEU A 79 16.26 1.11 -5.83
C LEU A 79 15.06 0.26 -6.25
N ALA A 80 13.86 0.80 -6.19
CA ALA A 80 12.64 0.17 -6.70
C ALA A 80 12.34 0.67 -8.13
N THR A 81 12.20 -0.24 -9.07
CA THR A 81 11.74 0.08 -10.44
C THR A 81 10.21 0.11 -10.44
N HIS A 82 9.61 1.01 -11.21
CA HIS A 82 8.15 1.16 -11.29
C HIS A 82 7.64 1.34 -12.71
N ASP A 83 6.31 1.20 -12.90
CA ASP A 83 5.64 1.36 -14.20
C ASP A 83 5.55 2.81 -14.69
N GLY A 84 5.80 3.78 -13.81
CA GLY A 84 5.80 5.21 -14.13
C GLY A 84 4.40 5.78 -14.35
N GLN A 85 3.36 5.06 -13.91
CA GLN A 85 1.96 5.43 -14.09
C GLN A 85 1.33 5.80 -12.75
N ALA A 86 0.21 6.53 -12.80
CA ALA A 86 -0.59 6.88 -11.64
C ALA A 86 0.25 7.55 -10.54
N MET A 87 0.36 6.95 -9.36
CA MET A 87 1.13 7.50 -8.25
C MET A 87 2.64 7.61 -8.50
N PHE A 88 3.16 6.96 -9.55
CA PHE A 88 4.58 7.00 -9.91
C PHE A 88 4.89 7.96 -11.06
N GLU A 89 3.91 8.70 -11.58
CA GLU A 89 4.13 9.66 -12.66
C GLU A 89 5.17 10.72 -12.28
N HIS A 90 6.12 10.94 -13.19
CA HIS A 90 7.20 11.93 -13.03
C HIS A 90 8.11 11.72 -11.81
N LEU A 91 8.14 10.53 -11.23
CA LEU A 91 9.14 10.12 -10.24
C LEU A 91 10.40 9.53 -10.90
N PRO A 92 11.58 9.66 -10.27
CA PRO A 92 12.80 9.00 -10.75
C PRO A 92 12.61 7.49 -10.83
N ASN A 93 13.09 6.87 -11.91
CA ASN A 93 13.01 5.43 -12.12
C ASN A 93 14.41 4.86 -12.43
N PRO A 94 15.02 4.07 -11.54
CA PRO A 94 14.46 3.55 -10.29
C PRO A 94 14.38 4.60 -9.16
N LEU A 95 13.43 4.41 -8.25
CA LEU A 95 13.18 5.24 -7.09
C LEU A 95 13.92 4.71 -5.85
N PRO A 96 14.75 5.52 -5.16
CA PRO A 96 15.30 5.16 -3.85
C PRO A 96 14.19 5.12 -2.78
N VAL A 97 14.01 3.95 -2.16
CA VAL A 97 12.98 3.69 -1.14
C VAL A 97 13.53 3.02 0.11
N ALA A 98 12.92 3.31 1.26
CA ALA A 98 13.28 2.73 2.54
C ALA A 98 12.60 1.38 2.79
N ARG A 99 13.39 0.34 3.09
CA ARG A 99 12.91 -1.02 3.40
C ARG A 99 13.16 -1.41 4.85
N TYR A 100 12.16 -2.05 5.48
CA TYR A 100 12.20 -2.48 6.88
C TYR A 100 11.52 -3.87 7.11
N HIS A 101 11.40 -4.71 6.09
CA HIS A 101 10.46 -5.84 6.11
C HIS A 101 11.16 -7.18 5.95
N SER A 102 10.60 -8.19 6.62
CA SER A 102 10.94 -9.61 6.50
C SER A 102 9.97 -10.38 5.61
N LEU A 103 8.79 -9.81 5.32
CA LEU A 103 7.74 -10.42 4.50
C LEU A 103 7.44 -9.57 3.26
N SER A 104 7.04 -10.22 2.16
CA SER A 104 6.51 -9.58 0.95
C SER A 104 5.45 -10.43 0.27
N GLY A 105 4.70 -9.82 -0.65
CA GLY A 105 3.81 -10.56 -1.55
C GLY A 105 4.58 -11.61 -2.35
N GLU A 106 4.17 -12.87 -2.21
CA GLU A 106 4.66 -14.03 -2.97
C GLU A 106 3.72 -14.34 -4.13
N ILE A 107 2.41 -14.35 -3.87
CA ILE A 107 1.37 -14.55 -4.88
C ILE A 107 0.50 -13.30 -4.89
N VAL A 108 0.51 -12.60 -6.03
CA VAL A 108 -0.31 -11.41 -6.25
C VAL A 108 -1.47 -11.77 -7.19
N PRO A 109 -2.74 -11.64 -6.73
CA PRO A 109 -3.92 -11.89 -7.56
C PRO A 109 -3.97 -10.98 -8.79
N GLU A 110 -4.57 -11.46 -9.87
CA GLU A 110 -4.62 -10.73 -11.15
C GLU A 110 -5.31 -9.36 -11.05
N GLN A 111 -6.20 -9.16 -10.08
CA GLN A 111 -6.90 -7.87 -9.90
C GLN A 111 -5.96 -6.77 -9.36
N LEU A 112 -4.82 -7.15 -8.80
CA LEU A 112 -3.76 -6.26 -8.36
C LEU A 112 -2.66 -6.20 -9.42
N ILE A 113 -2.47 -5.02 -10.00
CA ILE A 113 -1.33 -4.72 -10.85
C ILE A 113 -0.12 -4.51 -9.95
N VAL A 114 0.94 -5.30 -10.13
CA VAL A 114 2.26 -5.00 -9.57
C VAL A 114 2.83 -3.82 -10.35
N ASN A 115 2.93 -2.67 -9.70
CA ASN A 115 3.36 -1.42 -10.33
C ASN A 115 4.70 -0.89 -9.81
N ALA A 116 5.33 -1.57 -8.84
CA ALA A 116 6.75 -1.41 -8.53
C ALA A 116 7.36 -2.72 -8.01
N TRP A 117 8.64 -2.93 -8.28
CA TRP A 117 9.41 -4.12 -7.88
C TRP A 117 10.88 -3.80 -7.61
N CYS A 118 11.54 -4.68 -6.87
CA CYS A 118 12.99 -4.68 -6.65
C CYS A 118 13.45 -6.14 -6.68
N ASP A 119 14.31 -6.49 -7.63
CA ASP A 119 14.66 -7.88 -7.92
C ASP A 119 13.38 -8.73 -8.09
N ASN A 120 13.20 -9.75 -7.27
CA ASN A 120 12.01 -10.61 -7.24
C ASN A 120 10.96 -10.19 -6.19
N THR A 121 11.15 -9.05 -5.52
CA THR A 121 10.24 -8.55 -4.49
C THR A 121 9.20 -7.59 -5.08
N VAL A 122 7.93 -7.85 -4.81
CA VAL A 122 6.82 -6.92 -5.07
C VAL A 122 6.93 -5.72 -4.15
N MET A 123 7.09 -4.52 -4.71
CA MET A 123 7.31 -3.29 -3.94
C MET A 123 6.09 -2.38 -3.89
N ALA A 124 5.21 -2.45 -4.90
CA ALA A 124 3.92 -1.78 -4.88
C ALA A 124 2.87 -2.56 -5.68
N VAL A 125 1.62 -2.41 -5.26
CA VAL A 125 0.46 -2.89 -6.01
C VAL A 125 -0.60 -1.80 -6.10
N ARG A 126 -1.39 -1.82 -7.17
CA ARG A 126 -2.64 -1.05 -7.31
C ARG A 126 -3.72 -1.91 -7.91
N HIS A 127 -4.95 -1.76 -7.44
CA HIS A 127 -6.09 -2.50 -7.99
C HIS A 127 -6.46 -1.95 -9.39
N ARG A 128 -6.90 -2.84 -10.29
CA ARG A 128 -7.28 -2.48 -11.67
C ARG A 128 -8.44 -1.48 -11.76
N GLN A 129 -9.51 -1.74 -11.01
CA GLN A 129 -10.77 -0.97 -11.07
C GLN A 129 -10.99 -0.02 -9.87
N HIS A 130 -10.74 -0.47 -8.64
CA HIS A 130 -10.96 0.32 -7.43
C HIS A 130 -9.71 1.13 -7.03
N ARG A 131 -9.91 2.17 -6.22
CA ARG A 131 -8.84 3.05 -5.69
C ARG A 131 -8.11 2.43 -4.49
N THR A 132 -7.65 1.19 -4.63
CA THR A 132 -6.85 0.50 -3.61
C THR A 132 -5.41 0.36 -4.09
N CYS A 133 -4.44 0.73 -3.25
CA CYS A 133 -3.03 0.51 -3.52
C CYS A 133 -2.25 0.19 -2.25
N GLY A 134 -1.08 -0.39 -2.39
CA GLY A 134 -0.17 -0.57 -1.27
C GLY A 134 1.29 -0.46 -1.66
N PHE A 135 2.11 0.03 -0.74
CA PHE A 135 3.55 0.12 -0.84
C PHE A 135 4.19 -0.81 0.18
N GLN A 136 5.06 -1.71 -0.27
CA GLN A 136 5.82 -2.56 0.64
C GLN A 136 6.83 -1.73 1.44
N PHE A 137 7.39 -0.68 0.82
CA PHE A 137 8.35 0.25 1.41
C PHE A 137 7.69 1.42 2.16
N HIS A 138 8.51 2.23 2.84
CA HIS A 138 8.06 3.33 3.69
C HIS A 138 8.24 4.70 3.02
N PRO A 139 7.22 5.25 2.35
CA PRO A 139 7.29 6.59 1.75
C PRO A 139 7.37 7.72 2.78
N GLU A 140 7.06 7.45 4.05
CA GLU A 140 7.20 8.40 5.15
C GLU A 140 8.63 8.51 5.69
N SER A 141 9.52 7.56 5.34
CA SER A 141 10.89 7.55 5.83
C SER A 141 11.76 8.59 5.13
N ILE A 142 12.71 9.18 5.88
CA ILE A 142 13.74 10.09 5.35
C ILE A 142 14.60 9.46 4.24
N LEU A 143 14.70 8.12 4.23
CA LEU A 143 15.45 7.37 3.22
C LEU A 143 14.70 7.27 1.87
N THR A 144 13.41 7.61 1.83
CA THR A 144 12.62 7.69 0.60
C THR A 144 12.54 9.15 0.15
N THR A 145 13.53 9.62 -0.60
CA THR A 145 13.72 11.05 -0.91
C THR A 145 12.57 11.72 -1.66
N LYS A 146 11.78 10.96 -2.42
CA LYS A 146 10.54 11.44 -3.08
C LYS A 146 9.26 10.93 -2.45
N GLY A 147 9.34 10.44 -1.21
CA GLY A 147 8.23 9.80 -0.51
C GLY A 147 7.04 10.74 -0.27
N ALA A 148 7.30 12.01 0.07
CA ALA A 148 6.25 13.03 0.22
C ALA A 148 5.51 13.29 -1.11
N GLN A 149 6.24 13.41 -2.22
CA GLN A 149 5.65 13.60 -3.55
C GLN A 149 4.82 12.37 -3.95
N LEU A 150 5.36 11.16 -3.73
CA LEU A 150 4.64 9.91 -3.97
C LEU A 150 3.33 9.83 -3.15
N LEU A 151 3.36 10.16 -1.86
CA LEU A 151 2.15 10.16 -1.03
C LEU A 151 1.12 11.18 -1.52
N GLN A 152 1.56 12.39 -1.88
CA GLN A 152 0.67 13.42 -2.43
C GLN A 152 0.00 12.94 -3.73
N GLN A 153 0.78 12.39 -4.67
CA GLN A 153 0.27 11.83 -5.92
C GLN A 153 -0.66 10.64 -5.67
N THR A 154 -0.37 9.81 -4.67
CA THR A 154 -1.21 8.67 -4.28
C THR A 154 -2.57 9.13 -3.73
N ILE A 155 -2.58 10.12 -2.84
CA ILE A 155 -3.82 10.69 -2.29
C ILE A 155 -4.66 11.32 -3.41
N ALA A 156 -4.03 12.09 -4.31
CA ALA A 156 -4.71 12.67 -5.46
C ALA A 156 -5.30 11.58 -6.39
N TRP A 157 -4.54 10.53 -6.68
CA TRP A 157 -5.01 9.38 -7.46
C TRP A 157 -6.18 8.66 -6.78
N ALA A 158 -6.13 8.50 -5.47
CA ALA A 158 -7.16 7.83 -4.68
C ALA A 158 -8.49 8.63 -4.66
N GLN A 159 -8.40 9.97 -4.66
CA GLN A 159 -9.56 10.86 -4.64
C GLN A 159 -10.10 11.19 -6.04
N ALA A 160 -9.32 10.97 -7.09
CA ALA A 160 -9.75 11.25 -8.46
C ALA A 160 -11.08 10.53 -8.75
N PRO A 161 -12.06 11.22 -9.39
CA PRO A 161 -13.33 10.62 -9.75
C PRO A 161 -13.12 9.27 -10.42
N ARG A 162 -13.96 8.30 -10.09
CA ARG A 162 -14.01 7.08 -10.89
C ARG A 162 -14.50 7.53 -12.27
N GLY A 163 -13.68 7.34 -13.31
CA GLY A 163 -14.21 7.49 -14.65
C GLY A 163 -15.32 6.47 -14.77
N ASP A 164 -16.55 6.94 -14.94
CA ASP A 164 -17.69 6.07 -15.22
C ASP A 164 -17.32 5.26 -16.46
N ALA A 165 -17.23 3.94 -16.29
CA ALA A 165 -17.08 3.00 -17.40
C ALA A 165 -18.43 2.85 -18.12
#